data_AF-A0A0G9KZP0-F1
#
_entry.id   AF-A0A0G9KZP0-F1
#
_cell.length_a   1.000
_cell.length_b   1.000
_cell.length_c   1.000
_cell.angle_alpha   90.00
_cell.angle_beta   90.00
_cell.angle_gamma   90.00
#
_symmetry.space_group_name_H-M   'P 1'
#
loop_
_entity.id
_entity.type
_entity.pdbx_description
1 polymer ?
#
loop_
_entity_poly.entity_id
_entity_poly.type
_entity_poly.pdbx_seq_one_letter_code
_entity_poly.pdbx_strand_id
1 'polypeptide(L)'
;MKKLFKISLILFAPIYLFAHSLVLSLYDNNDGTISVVGEFNTGESAAGALVKLEAIHSGEILFQQRLTDDEMVIAIPKIPYKVILDGGEGHTQEKMGIAPQNGFEKVEEKELKTETKKEEKPSRSLMQISSSPAVTISIVLAFLLLFATIFISIKNTNKLLKEIQK
;
A
#
# COMPACT_ATOMS: atom_id res chain seq x y z
N MET A 1 22.60 -26.30 -26.86
CA MET A 1 21.33 -26.73 -26.23
C MET A 1 21.29 -26.50 -24.72
N LYS A 2 22.22 -27.05 -23.91
CA LYS A 2 22.21 -26.88 -22.44
C LYS A 2 22.27 -25.41 -21.95
N LYS A 3 22.96 -24.52 -22.67
CA LYS A 3 23.05 -23.09 -22.33
C LYS A 3 21.75 -22.33 -22.61
N LEU A 4 21.06 -22.66 -23.70
CA LEU A 4 19.76 -22.06 -24.05
C LEU A 4 18.65 -22.49 -23.08
N PHE A 5 18.70 -23.75 -22.63
CA PHE A 5 17.78 -24.26 -21.60
C PHE A 5 17.95 -23.52 -20.26
N LYS A 6 19.19 -23.25 -19.83
CA LYS A 6 19.47 -22.48 -18.61
C LYS A 6 18.96 -21.03 -18.71
N ILE A 7 19.12 -20.40 -19.88
CA ILE A 7 18.61 -19.04 -20.13
C ILE A 7 17.08 -19.02 -20.11
N SER A 8 16.44 -20.01 -20.74
CA SER A 8 14.98 -20.16 -20.73
C SER A 8 14.45 -20.33 -19.30
N LEU A 9 15.12 -21.12 -18.46
CA LEU A 9 14.69 -21.36 -17.08
C LEU A 9 14.76 -20.09 -16.21
N ILE A 10 15.79 -19.25 -16.40
CA ILE A 10 15.94 -17.98 -15.69
C ILE A 10 14.90 -16.95 -16.17
N LEU A 11 14.57 -16.94 -17.46
CA LEU A 11 13.60 -16.01 -18.04
C LEU A 11 12.16 -16.26 -17.56
N PHE A 12 11.83 -17.50 -17.21
CA PHE A 12 10.49 -17.91 -16.74
C PHE A 12 10.38 -18.05 -15.21
N ALA A 13 11.44 -17.76 -14.46
CA ALA A 13 11.38 -17.73 -12.99
C ALA A 13 10.39 -16.70 -12.38
N PRO A 14 10.15 -15.50 -12.95
CA PRO A 14 9.32 -14.49 -12.30
C PRO A 14 7.80 -14.71 -12.42
N ILE A 15 7.33 -15.75 -13.11
CA ILE A 15 5.88 -15.98 -13.30
C ILE A 15 5.17 -16.30 -11.97
N TYR A 16 5.92 -16.70 -10.94
CA TYR A 16 5.40 -17.08 -9.63
C TYR A 16 5.38 -15.96 -8.59
N LEU A 17 5.65 -14.72 -8.98
CA LEU A 17 5.53 -13.57 -8.07
C LEU A 17 4.06 -13.19 -7.88
N PHE A 18 3.37 -13.90 -6.98
CA PHE A 18 2.04 -13.53 -6.53
C PHE A 18 2.13 -12.36 -5.56
N ALA A 19 1.72 -11.17 -6.00
CA ALA A 19 1.42 -10.06 -5.11
C ALA A 19 0.13 -10.40 -4.34
N HIS A 20 0.28 -10.72 -3.06
CA HIS A 20 -0.85 -10.93 -2.15
C HIS A 20 -1.35 -9.55 -1.72
N SER A 21 -2.64 -9.28 -1.94
CA SER A 21 -3.27 -8.04 -1.51
C SER A 21 -4.20 -8.32 -0.35
N LEU A 22 -4.06 -7.53 0.72
CA LEU A 22 -5.00 -7.55 1.84
C LEU A 22 -6.35 -7.00 1.36
N VAL A 23 -7.43 -7.65 1.76
CA VAL A 23 -8.82 -7.35 1.40
C VAL A 23 -9.61 -7.09 2.67
N LEU A 24 -10.42 -6.03 2.66
CA LEU A 24 -11.33 -5.66 3.74
C LEU A 24 -12.78 -5.78 3.26
N SER A 25 -13.54 -6.66 3.90
CA SER A 25 -14.96 -6.88 3.65
C SER A 25 -15.77 -6.52 4.90
N LEU A 26 -16.92 -5.87 4.68
CA LEU A 26 -17.84 -5.44 5.73
C LEU A 26 -19.22 -6.00 5.42
N TYR A 27 -19.82 -6.67 6.41
CA TYR A 27 -21.17 -7.22 6.30
C TYR A 27 -22.05 -6.68 7.43
N ASP A 28 -23.27 -6.27 7.07
CA ASP A 28 -24.30 -5.91 8.04
C ASP A 28 -25.00 -7.18 8.52
N ASN A 29 -24.95 -7.44 9.83
CA ASN A 29 -25.61 -8.60 10.43
C ASN A 29 -27.11 -8.35 10.67
N ASN A 30 -27.61 -7.14 10.40
CA ASN A 30 -28.98 -6.69 10.60
C ASN A 30 -29.48 -6.74 12.06
N ASP A 31 -28.56 -6.87 13.02
CA ASP A 31 -28.83 -6.92 14.46
C ASP A 31 -28.16 -5.76 15.22
N GLY A 32 -27.66 -4.76 14.50
CA GLY A 32 -26.91 -3.64 15.06
C GLY A 32 -25.41 -3.91 15.19
N THR A 33 -24.92 -5.05 14.67
CA THR A 33 -23.49 -5.35 14.55
C THR A 33 -23.05 -5.42 13.09
N ILE A 34 -21.74 -5.25 12.89
CA ILE A 34 -21.07 -5.50 11.62
C ILE A 34 -20.04 -6.60 11.79
N SER A 35 -19.93 -7.44 10.77
CA SER A 35 -18.82 -8.36 10.60
C SER A 35 -17.73 -7.69 9.77
N VAL A 36 -16.56 -7.53 10.38
CA VAL A 36 -15.34 -7.04 9.73
C VAL A 36 -14.49 -8.25 9.37
N VAL A 37 -14.32 -8.51 8.08
CA VAL A 37 -13.55 -9.63 7.56
C VAL A 37 -12.29 -9.12 6.88
N GLY A 38 -11.13 -9.63 7.32
CA GLY A 38 -9.83 -9.42 6.72
C GLY A 38 -9.31 -10.74 6.14
N GLU A 39 -8.94 -10.71 4.86
CA GLU A 39 -8.34 -11.87 4.19
C GLU A 39 -7.35 -11.40 3.12
N PHE A 40 -6.41 -12.26 2.71
CA PHE A 40 -5.66 -12.01 1.49
C PHE A 40 -6.44 -12.53 0.28
N ASN A 41 -6.28 -11.88 -0.87
CA ASN A 41 -6.92 -12.30 -2.13
C ASN A 41 -6.55 -13.72 -2.61
N THR A 42 -5.57 -14.36 -1.97
CA THR A 42 -5.18 -15.76 -2.20
C THR A 42 -5.82 -16.75 -1.22
N GLY A 43 -6.65 -16.26 -0.28
CA GLY A 43 -7.30 -17.06 0.75
C GLY A 43 -6.43 -17.31 2.00
N GLU A 44 -5.26 -16.67 2.10
CA GLU A 44 -4.48 -16.68 3.34
C GLU A 44 -5.16 -15.83 4.42
N SER A 45 -5.00 -16.29 5.67
CA SER A 45 -5.56 -15.63 6.85
C SER A 45 -4.92 -14.26 7.09
N ALA A 46 -5.73 -13.28 7.50
CA ALA A 46 -5.25 -11.97 7.95
C ALA A 46 -5.16 -11.85 9.48
N ALA A 47 -5.11 -12.98 10.20
CA ALA A 47 -4.96 -13.00 11.65
C ALA A 47 -3.76 -12.14 12.11
N GLY A 48 -3.97 -11.34 13.15
CA GLY A 48 -3.00 -10.37 13.64
C GLY A 48 -3.04 -8.99 12.97
N ALA A 49 -3.74 -8.83 11.84
CA ALA A 49 -4.00 -7.51 11.26
C ALA A 49 -4.83 -6.64 12.23
N LEU A 50 -4.54 -5.35 12.27
CA LEU A 50 -5.15 -4.41 13.19
C LEU A 50 -6.38 -3.77 12.55
N VAL A 51 -7.55 -4.02 13.14
CA VAL A 51 -8.80 -3.33 12.79
C VAL A 51 -8.92 -2.07 13.62
N LYS A 52 -9.18 -0.92 12.98
CA LYS A 52 -9.50 0.35 13.61
C LYS A 52 -10.81 0.90 13.04
N LEU A 53 -11.67 1.41 13.91
CA LEU A 53 -12.80 2.25 13.50
C LEU A 53 -12.44 3.69 13.85
N GLU A 54 -12.42 4.56 12.85
CA GLU A 54 -12.06 5.97 13.00
C GLU A 54 -13.25 6.85 12.63
N ALA A 55 -13.61 7.80 13.49
CA ALA A 55 -14.66 8.76 13.22
C ALA A 55 -14.27 9.69 12.05
N ILE A 56 -15.16 9.85 11.07
CA ILE A 56 -14.88 10.64 9.85
C ILE A 56 -14.65 12.12 10.18
N HIS A 57 -15.33 12.65 11.18
CA HIS A 57 -15.29 14.08 11.49
C HIS A 57 -14.16 14.47 12.45
N SER A 58 -13.90 13.66 13.49
CA SER A 58 -12.91 13.98 14.52
C SER A 58 -11.57 13.26 14.35
N GLY A 59 -11.49 12.20 13.53
CA GLY A 59 -10.33 11.31 13.50
C GLY A 59 -10.17 10.46 14.77
N GLU A 60 -11.16 10.48 15.67
CA GLU A 60 -11.12 9.72 16.91
C GLU A 60 -11.20 8.21 16.64
N ILE A 61 -10.35 7.44 17.32
CA ILE A 61 -10.39 5.98 17.26
C ILE A 61 -11.52 5.49 18.19
N LEU A 62 -12.60 5.01 17.58
CA LEU A 62 -13.78 4.49 18.28
C LEU A 62 -13.59 3.05 18.74
N PHE A 63 -12.79 2.29 18.01
CA PHE A 63 -12.46 0.91 18.31
C PHE A 63 -11.12 0.54 17.71
N GLN A 64 -10.36 -0.31 18.40
CA GLN A 64 -9.11 -0.85 17.91
C GLN A 64 -8.84 -2.24 18.48
N GLN A 65 -8.70 -3.24 17.62
CA GLN A 65 -8.37 -4.60 18.02
C GLN A 65 -7.68 -5.36 16.88
N ARG A 66 -6.77 -6.28 17.21
CA ARG A 66 -6.21 -7.22 16.22
C ARG A 66 -7.19 -8.36 15.96
N LEU A 67 -7.28 -8.77 14.71
CA LEU A 67 -8.00 -9.98 14.33
C LEU A 67 -7.34 -11.20 15.03
N THR A 68 -8.17 -12.03 15.65
CA THR A 68 -7.72 -13.32 16.22
C THR A 68 -7.76 -14.40 15.16
N ASP A 69 -8.82 -14.39 14.33
CA ASP A 69 -8.99 -15.19 13.12
C ASP A 69 -9.11 -14.26 11.90
N ASP A 70 -10.00 -14.54 10.94
CA ASP A 70 -10.23 -13.68 9.75
C ASP A 70 -11.42 -12.72 9.90
N GLU A 71 -12.25 -12.92 10.92
CA GLU A 71 -13.48 -12.16 11.15
C GLU A 71 -13.55 -11.64 12.59
N MET A 72 -14.18 -10.48 12.75
CA MET A 72 -14.59 -9.93 14.04
C MET A 72 -15.95 -9.26 13.94
N VAL A 73 -16.77 -9.47 14.97
CA VAL A 73 -18.08 -8.81 15.09
C VAL A 73 -17.96 -7.60 16.02
N ILE A 74 -18.41 -6.44 15.54
CA ILE A 74 -18.31 -5.16 16.25
C ILE A 74 -19.69 -4.48 16.23
N ALA A 75 -20.09 -3.85 17.34
CA ALA A 75 -21.31 -3.04 17.36
C ALA A 75 -21.17 -1.83 16.43
N ILE A 76 -22.21 -1.53 15.64
CA ILE A 76 -22.20 -0.39 14.72
C ILE A 76 -22.13 0.93 15.52
N PRO A 77 -21.08 1.75 15.33
CA PRO A 77 -21.03 3.08 15.91
C PRO A 77 -22.19 3.95 15.42
N LYS A 78 -22.67 4.82 16.31
CA LYS A 78 -23.76 5.73 16.01
C LYS A 78 -23.34 6.96 15.19
N ILE A 79 -22.04 7.22 15.11
CA ILE A 79 -21.48 8.36 14.36
C ILE A 79 -20.82 7.87 13.07
N PRO A 80 -20.68 8.73 12.04
CA PRO A 80 -20.01 8.34 10.79
C PRO A 80 -18.55 7.94 11.02
N TYR A 81 -18.15 6.79 10.49
CA TYR A 81 -16.83 6.20 10.71
C TYR A 81 -16.33 5.49 9.44
N LYS A 82 -15.01 5.28 9.37
CA LYS A 82 -14.36 4.37 8.42
C LYS A 82 -13.72 3.21 9.18
N VAL A 83 -13.69 2.04 8.55
CA VAL A 83 -12.98 0.86 9.03
C VAL A 83 -11.64 0.79 8.30
N ILE A 84 -10.57 0.66 9.06
CA ILE A 84 -9.20 0.51 8.58
C ILE A 84 -8.71 -0.87 9.00
N LEU A 85 -8.21 -1.64 8.04
CA LEU A 85 -7.53 -2.90 8.28
C LEU A 85 -6.05 -2.71 7.95
N ASP A 86 -5.21 -2.84 8.97
CA ASP A 86 -3.77 -2.58 8.90
C ASP A 86 -2.99 -3.88 9.13
N GLY A 87 -2.53 -4.48 8.03
CA GLY A 87 -1.69 -5.67 8.02
C GLY A 87 -0.19 -5.38 8.07
N GLY A 88 0.23 -4.12 8.26
CA GLY A 88 1.63 -3.69 8.24
C GLY A 88 2.01 -2.85 7.03
N GLU A 89 3.30 -2.50 6.90
CA GLU A 89 3.80 -1.58 5.88
C GLU A 89 3.39 -2.00 4.47
N GLY A 90 2.66 -1.13 3.77
CA GLY A 90 2.17 -1.39 2.40
C GLY A 90 0.91 -2.26 2.31
N HIS A 91 0.36 -2.70 3.44
CA HIS A 91 -0.82 -3.57 3.51
C HIS A 91 -1.92 -2.95 4.38
N THR A 92 -2.40 -1.76 3.99
CA THR A 92 -3.52 -1.09 4.66
C THR A 92 -4.69 -0.95 3.70
N GLN A 93 -5.89 -1.31 4.16
CA GLN A 93 -7.15 -1.12 3.44
C GLN A 93 -8.10 -0.26 4.27
N GLU A 94 -8.88 0.58 3.61
CA GLU A 94 -9.92 1.37 4.26
C GLU A 94 -11.26 1.27 3.53
N LYS A 95 -12.36 1.27 4.28
CA LYS A 95 -13.71 1.25 3.74
C LYS A 95 -14.64 2.06 4.62
N MET A 96 -15.63 2.73 4.01
CA MET A 96 -16.66 3.43 4.77
C MET A 96 -17.46 2.44 5.62
N GLY A 97 -17.72 2.82 6.86
CA GLY A 97 -18.53 2.04 7.80
C GLY A 97 -19.99 1.97 7.37
N ILE A 98 -20.67 0.90 7.81
CA ILE A 98 -22.10 0.71 7.58
C ILE A 98 -22.86 1.56 8.60
N ALA A 99 -23.90 2.26 8.14
CA ALA A 99 -24.75 3.08 8.98
C ALA A 99 -25.69 2.19 9.83
N PRO A 100 -25.99 2.58 11.08
CA PRO A 100 -27.00 1.87 11.86
C PRO A 100 -28.39 2.05 11.22
N GLN A 101 -29.34 1.18 11.56
CA GLN A 101 -30.70 1.20 10.98
C GLN A 101 -31.42 2.55 11.12
N ASN A 102 -31.16 3.29 12.19
CA ASN A 102 -31.74 4.61 12.45
C ASN A 102 -30.96 5.77 11.80
N GLY A 103 -29.92 5.46 11.01
CA GLY A 103 -28.98 6.43 10.47
C GLY A 103 -28.00 6.95 11.52
N PHE A 104 -26.96 7.65 11.05
CA PHE A 104 -25.99 8.26 11.96
C PHE A 104 -26.63 9.38 12.78
N GLU A 105 -26.29 9.44 14.06
CA GLU A 105 -26.64 10.56 14.93
C GLU A 105 -26.01 11.84 14.34
N LYS A 106 -26.76 12.95 14.36
CA LYS A 106 -26.23 14.25 13.97
C LYS A 106 -25.12 14.61 14.96
N VAL A 107 -23.89 14.62 14.47
CA VAL A 107 -22.76 15.10 15.24
C VAL A 107 -22.96 16.61 15.42
N GLU A 108 -23.31 17.03 16.63
CA GLU A 108 -23.18 18.44 17.00
C GLU A 108 -21.69 18.79 16.91
N GLU A 109 -21.35 19.75 16.06
CA GLU A 109 -20.01 20.33 15.95
C GLU A 109 -19.67 21.03 17.28
N LYS A 110 -19.33 20.26 18.31
CA LYS A 110 -18.61 20.81 19.46
C LYS A 110 -17.20 21.06 18.97
N GLU A 111 -16.86 22.34 18.81
CA GLU A 111 -15.51 22.82 18.61
C GLU A 111 -14.56 22.04 19.52
N LEU A 112 -13.89 21.03 18.94
CA LEU A 112 -12.74 20.43 19.58
C LEU A 112 -11.72 21.55 19.66
N LYS A 113 -11.51 22.07 20.87
CA LYS A 113 -10.25 22.72 21.24
C LYS A 113 -9.15 21.70 21.02
N THR A 114 -8.73 21.65 19.77
CA THR A 114 -7.65 20.81 19.29
C THR A 114 -6.41 21.51 19.83
N GLU A 115 -5.81 20.92 20.87
CA GLU A 115 -4.38 21.05 21.05
C GLU A 115 -3.76 20.54 19.74
N THR A 116 -3.43 21.49 18.86
CA THR A 116 -2.77 21.27 17.59
C THR A 116 -1.45 20.56 17.83
N LYS A 117 -1.46 19.24 17.81
CA LYS A 117 -0.32 18.49 17.29
C LYS A 117 -0.44 18.63 15.77
N LYS A 118 0.34 19.56 15.22
CA LYS A 118 0.43 19.84 13.78
C LYS A 118 0.56 18.54 12.99
N GLU A 119 -0.51 18.15 12.30
CA GLU A 119 -0.37 17.33 11.09
C GLU A 119 0.04 18.28 9.97
N GLU A 120 1.28 18.13 9.54
CA GLU A 120 1.82 18.85 8.39
C GLU A 120 1.13 18.33 7.13
N LYS A 121 0.42 19.22 6.43
CA LYS A 121 -0.07 18.98 5.07
C LYS A 121 1.12 18.55 4.19
N PRO A 122 1.02 17.48 3.38
CA PRO A 122 2.11 17.13 2.47
C PRO A 122 2.24 18.26 1.46
N SER A 123 3.27 19.08 1.62
CA SER A 123 3.65 20.03 0.59
C SER A 123 4.06 19.20 -0.63
N ARG A 124 3.63 19.62 -1.82
CA ARG A 124 4.12 19.10 -3.10
C ARG A 124 5.65 19.27 -3.28
N SER A 125 6.37 19.77 -2.27
CA SER A 125 7.82 19.96 -2.27
C SER A 125 8.60 18.78 -1.68
N LEU A 126 7.95 17.74 -1.15
CA LEU A 126 8.63 16.52 -0.75
C LEU A 126 8.11 15.34 -1.58
N MET A 127 8.67 15.19 -2.79
CA MET A 127 8.64 13.90 -3.48
C MET A 127 9.43 12.92 -2.59
N GLN A 128 8.74 12.18 -1.72
CA GLN A 128 9.34 11.05 -1.02
C GLN A 128 9.71 10.01 -2.07
N ILE A 129 10.97 10.04 -2.49
CA ILE A 129 11.57 8.95 -3.26
C ILE A 129 11.47 7.73 -2.34
N SER A 130 10.64 6.75 -2.71
CA SER A 130 10.50 5.50 -1.98
C SER A 130 11.90 4.93 -1.74
N SER A 131 12.32 4.87 -0.48
CA SER A 131 13.66 4.40 -0.05
C SER A 131 13.76 2.87 -0.05
N SER A 132 12.87 2.19 -0.79
CA SER A 132 12.93 0.75 -0.95
C SER A 132 14.27 0.34 -1.57
N PRO A 133 14.92 -0.73 -1.07
CA PRO A 133 16.12 -1.30 -1.68
C PRO A 133 15.99 -1.55 -3.19
N ALA A 134 14.78 -1.86 -3.68
CA ALA A 134 14.53 -2.06 -5.11
C ALA A 134 14.70 -0.77 -5.93
N VAL A 135 14.28 0.38 -5.39
CA VAL A 135 14.35 1.68 -6.08
C VAL A 135 15.79 2.17 -6.16
N THR A 136 16.56 2.02 -5.09
CA THR A 136 18.00 2.38 -5.08
C THR A 136 18.80 1.51 -6.04
N ILE A 137 18.56 0.20 -6.07
CA ILE A 137 19.20 -0.71 -7.04
C ILE A 137 18.85 -0.30 -8.48
N SER A 138 17.60 0.05 -8.75
CA SER A 138 17.14 0.48 -10.08
C SER A 138 17.81 1.77 -10.55
N ILE A 139 17.95 2.75 -9.65
CA ILE A 139 18.64 4.02 -9.93
C ILE A 139 20.12 3.77 -10.24
N VAL A 140 20.81 2.97 -9.41
CA VAL A 140 22.23 2.66 -9.63
C VAL A 140 22.44 1.94 -10.96
N LEU A 141 21.58 0.97 -11.29
CA LEU A 141 21.64 0.25 -12.56
C LEU A 141 21.42 1.20 -13.76
N ALA A 142 20.47 2.14 -13.66
CA ALA A 142 20.21 3.12 -14.71
C ALA A 142 21.44 4.00 -15.00
N PHE A 143 22.13 4.49 -13.96
CA PHE A 143 23.37 5.25 -14.13
C PHE A 143 24.49 4.40 -14.73
N LEU A 144 24.62 3.14 -14.32
CA LEU A 144 25.64 2.23 -14.85
C LEU A 144 25.43 2.00 -16.37
N LEU A 145 24.19 1.79 -16.80
CA LEU A 145 23.83 1.68 -18.22
C LEU A 145 24.06 2.99 -18.99
N LEU A 146 23.71 4.14 -18.40
CA LEU A 146 23.99 5.45 -18.98
C LEU A 146 25.50 5.62 -19.24
N PHE A 147 26.35 5.34 -18.25
CA PHE A 147 27.81 5.45 -18.45
C PHE A 147 28.34 4.45 -19.47
N ALA A 148 27.83 3.22 -19.50
CA ALA A 148 28.21 2.24 -20.50
C ALA A 148 27.88 2.71 -21.92
N THR A 149 26.68 3.27 -22.14
CA THR A 149 26.27 3.80 -23.45
C THR A 149 27.11 5.00 -23.88
N ILE A 150 27.41 5.93 -22.95
CA ILE A 150 28.32 7.05 -23.21
C ILE A 150 29.71 6.54 -23.59
N PHE A 151 30.26 5.56 -22.86
CA PHE A 151 31.58 5.00 -23.14
C PHE A 151 31.65 4.33 -24.53
N ILE A 152 30.64 3.52 -24.88
CA ILE A 152 30.56 2.89 -26.20
C ILE A 152 30.43 3.95 -27.30
N SER A 153 29.61 4.99 -27.07
CA SER A 153 29.44 6.11 -27.99
C SER A 153 30.75 6.85 -28.26
N ILE A 154 31.52 7.18 -27.22
CA ILE A 154 32.83 7.82 -27.34
C ILE A 154 33.81 6.93 -28.13
N LYS A 155 33.87 5.63 -27.80
CA LYS A 155 34.77 4.69 -28.49
C LYS A 155 34.44 4.57 -29.98
N ASN A 156 33.16 4.49 -30.33
CA ASN A 156 32.71 4.42 -31.72
C ASN A 156 32.99 5.73 -32.46
N THR A 157 32.69 6.88 -31.85
CA THR A 157 32.97 8.20 -32.42
C THR A 157 34.47 8.37 -32.72
N ASN A 158 35.33 8.02 -31.77
CA ASN A 158 36.79 8.10 -31.95
C ASN A 158 37.29 7.15 -33.04
N LYS A 159 36.66 5.98 -33.22
CA LYS A 159 37.00 5.06 -34.30
C LYS A 159 36.65 5.65 -35.67
N LEU A 160 35.45 6.22 -35.81
CA LEU A 160 35.00 6.86 -37.05
C LEU A 160 35.87 8.06 -37.42
N LEU A 161 36.23 8.92 -36.45
CA LEU A 161 37.12 10.06 -36.69
C LEU A 161 38.48 9.63 -37.25
N LYS A 162 39.04 8.52 -36.75
CA LYS A 162 40.30 7.96 -37.27
C LYS A 162 40.17 7.41 -38.69
N GLU A 163 39.02 6.86 -39.05
CA GLU A 163 38.76 6.36 -40.41
C GLU A 163 38.55 7.50 -41.41
N ILE A 164 37.97 8.63 -40.99
CA ILE A 164 37.79 9.83 -41.84
C ILE A 164 39.09 10.63 -42.02
N GLN A 165 40.00 10.58 -41.05
CA GLN A 165 41.31 11.26 -41.12
C GLN A 165 42.38 10.51 -41.93
N LYS A 166 42.02 9.35 -42.52
CA LYS A 166 42.92 8.49 -43.29
C LYS A 166 42.60 8.58 -44.78
#